data_AF-A0A8S4SJ16-F1
#
_entry.id   AF-A0A8S4SJ16-F1
#
_cell.length_a   1.000
_cell.length_b   1.000
_cell.length_c   1.000
_cell.angle_alpha   90.00
_cell.angle_beta   90.00
_cell.angle_gamma   90.00
#
_symmetry.space_group_name_H-M   'P 1'
#
loop_
_entity.id
_entity.type
_entity.pdbx_description
1 polymer ?
#
loop_
_entity_poly.entity_id
_entity_poly.type
_entity_poly.pdbx_seq_one_letter_code
_entity_poly.pdbx_strand_id
1 'polypeptide(L)'
;MAALELKKPVYVLTESFKFSRVYPLNQRDIPKEFKYLSSVLSSGNLSKQHPLVDYTPPAYITLLFTDLGILTPSAVSDELIKLYL
;
A
#
# COMPACT_ATOMS: atom_id res chain seq x y z
N MET A 1 10.46 7.40 -4.25
CA MET A 1 10.82 8.19 -5.45
C MET A 1 12.33 8.24 -5.70
N ALA A 2 13.16 8.59 -4.72
CA ALA A 2 14.62 8.69 -4.91
C ALA A 2 15.29 7.44 -5.51
N ALA A 3 14.85 6.24 -5.13
CA ALA A 3 15.37 4.99 -5.71
C ALA A 3 15.12 4.89 -7.23
N LEU A 4 13.94 5.31 -7.70
CA LEU A 4 13.62 5.32 -9.14
C LEU A 4 14.54 6.30 -9.89
N GLU A 5 14.76 7.50 -9.33
CA GLU A 5 15.65 8.51 -9.91
C GLU A 5 17.09 7.99 -10.04
N LEU A 6 17.55 7.25 -9.04
CA LEU A 6 18.88 6.61 -9.03
C LEU A 6 18.93 5.28 -9.80
N LYS A 7 17.85 4.90 -10.49
CA LYS A 7 17.70 3.64 -11.23
C LYS A 7 18.00 2.41 -10.37
N LYS A 8 17.62 2.47 -9.09
CA LYS A 8 17.72 1.35 -8.15
C LYS A 8 16.38 0.64 -8.07
N PRO A 9 16.33 -0.69 -8.32
CA PRO A 9 15.08 -1.43 -8.21
C PRO A 9 14.61 -1.47 -6.76
N VAL A 10 13.30 -1.39 -6.55
CA VAL A 10 12.66 -1.47 -5.24
C VAL A 10 11.82 -2.73 -5.19
N TYR A 11 12.12 -3.59 -4.23
CA TYR A 11 11.38 -4.82 -4.01
C TYR A 11 10.62 -4.74 -2.70
N VAL A 12 9.39 -5.28 -2.69
CA VAL A 12 8.52 -5.33 -1.52
C VAL A 12 8.37 -6.77 -1.08
N LEU A 13 8.57 -7.05 0.20
CA LEU A 13 8.27 -8.35 0.80
C LEU A 13 6.92 -8.24 1.52
N THR A 14 5.95 -9.05 1.11
CA THR A 14 4.61 -9.05 1.70
C THR A 14 3.94 -10.41 1.57
N GLU A 15 3.02 -10.71 2.47
CA GLU A 15 2.17 -11.89 2.36
C GLU A 15 0.90 -11.56 1.57
N SER A 16 0.31 -12.58 0.92
CA SER A 16 -0.87 -12.48 0.06
C SER A 16 -2.13 -12.02 0.81
N PHE A 17 -2.28 -12.40 2.09
CA PHE A 17 -3.41 -11.95 2.92
C PHE A 17 -3.41 -10.44 3.22
N LYS A 18 -2.30 -9.73 2.94
CA LYS A 18 -2.25 -8.27 3.03
C LYS A 18 -2.79 -7.58 1.77
N PHE A 19 -3.17 -8.34 0.75
CA PHE A 19 -3.86 -7.78 -0.41
C PHE A 19 -5.25 -7.29 0.01
N SER A 20 -5.54 -6.03 -0.30
CA SER A 20 -6.76 -5.35 0.12
C SER A 20 -7.53 -4.83 -1.08
N ARG A 21 -8.86 -4.83 -1.00
CA ARG A 21 -9.77 -4.30 -2.03
C ARG A 21 -9.90 -2.78 -1.93
N VAL A 22 -8.78 -2.08 -1.84
CA VAL A 22 -8.71 -0.62 -1.74
C VAL A 22 -7.77 -0.12 -2.83
N TYR A 23 -8.25 0.85 -3.62
CA TYR A 23 -7.51 1.41 -4.75
C TYR A 23 -7.37 2.92 -4.59
N PRO A 24 -6.42 3.40 -3.77
CA PRO A 24 -6.19 4.83 -3.60
C PRO A 24 -5.48 5.40 -4.84
N LEU A 25 -5.95 6.53 -5.37
CA LEU A 25 -5.31 7.21 -6.50
C LEU A 25 -4.22 8.17 -6.02
N ASN A 26 -4.37 8.68 -4.81
CA ASN A 26 -3.42 9.60 -4.19
C ASN A 26 -3.37 9.40 -2.66
N GLN A 27 -2.42 10.08 -2.01
CA GLN A 27 -2.19 9.99 -0.57
C GLN A 27 -3.42 10.36 0.28
N ARG A 28 -4.33 11.19 -0.22
CA ARG A 28 -5.53 11.63 0.53
C ARG A 28 -6.60 10.55 0.55
N ASP A 29 -6.65 9.70 -0.48
CA ASP A 29 -7.69 8.68 -0.66
C ASP A 29 -7.54 7.49 0.31
N ILE A 30 -6.39 7.34 0.97
CA ILE A 30 -6.20 6.31 2.00
C ILE A 30 -7.17 6.58 3.16
N PRO A 31 -8.01 5.61 3.55
CA PRO A 31 -8.93 5.73 4.67
C PRO A 31 -8.24 6.15 5.98
N LYS A 32 -8.93 6.94 6.81
CA LYS A 32 -8.35 7.51 8.05
C LYS A 32 -8.05 6.45 9.08
N GLU A 33 -8.82 5.37 9.09
CA GLU A 33 -8.64 4.17 9.89
C GLU A 33 -7.29 3.46 9.65
N PHE A 34 -6.69 3.61 8.47
CA PHE A 34 -5.35 3.09 8.20
C PHE A 34 -4.25 4.09 8.56
N LYS A 35 -4.54 5.39 8.48
CA LYS A 35 -3.58 6.47 8.75
C LYS A 35 -3.34 6.73 10.23
N TYR A 36 -4.34 6.51 11.07
CA TYR A 36 -4.31 6.91 12.48
C TYR A 36 -4.79 5.78 13.39
N LEU A 37 -4.31 5.78 14.63
CA LEU A 37 -4.80 4.87 15.66
C LEU A 37 -6.26 5.17 15.99
N SER A 38 -7.01 4.12 16.32
CA SER A 38 -8.43 4.23 16.73
C SER A 38 -8.64 5.16 17.92
N SER A 39 -7.74 5.14 18.91
CA SER A 39 -7.76 6.04 20.07
C SER A 39 -7.69 7.52 19.67
N VAL A 40 -6.88 7.84 18.66
CA VAL A 40 -6.71 9.19 18.14
C VAL A 40 -7.96 9.63 17.39
N LEU A 41 -8.54 8.75 16.56
CA LEU A 41 -9.77 9.03 15.83
C LEU A 41 -10.95 9.31 16.78
N SER A 42 -11.06 8.57 17.88
CA SER A 42 -12.07 8.80 18.92
C SER A 42 -11.87 10.13 19.66
N SER A 43 -10.63 10.60 19.82
CA SER A 43 -10.33 11.88 20.50
C SER A 43 -10.61 13.12 19.64
N GLY A 44 -10.76 12.95 18.32
CA GLY A 44 -11.08 14.02 17.37
C GLY A 44 -9.94 15.03 17.08
N ASN A 45 -8.81 14.98 17.79
CA ASN A 45 -7.77 16.00 17.68
C ASN A 45 -6.66 15.60 16.69
N LEU A 46 -6.93 15.77 15.39
CA LEU A 46 -6.00 15.41 14.30
C LEU A 46 -4.95 16.47 13.98
N SER A 47 -5.08 17.69 14.51
CA SER A 47 -4.22 18.83 14.16
C SER A 47 -2.75 18.65 14.52
N LYS A 48 -2.45 17.86 15.56
CA LYS A 48 -1.09 17.56 16.04
C LYS A 48 -0.60 16.17 15.64
N GLN A 49 -1.41 15.43 14.87
CA GLN A 49 -1.17 14.02 14.58
C GLN A 49 -0.64 13.84 13.17
N HIS A 50 0.39 13.00 13.03
CA HIS A 50 0.99 12.66 11.74
C HIS A 50 0.46 11.30 11.26
N PRO A 51 0.23 11.12 9.94
CA PRO A 51 -0.18 9.83 9.40
C PRO A 51 0.94 8.79 9.63
N LEU A 52 0.54 7.59 10.05
CA LEU A 52 1.47 6.48 10.32
C LEU A 52 1.84 5.71 9.05
N VAL A 53 1.02 5.80 8.01
CA VAL A 53 1.19 5.08 6.75
C VAL A 53 1.03 6.01 5.56
N ASP A 54 1.70 5.68 4.47
CA ASP A 54 1.57 6.33 3.18
C ASP A 54 1.32 5.35 2.04
N TYR A 55 0.91 5.91 0.91
CA TYR A 55 0.67 5.19 -0.32
C TYR A 55 1.88 5.36 -1.23
N THR A 56 2.46 4.23 -1.63
CA THR A 56 3.50 4.17 -2.66
C THR A 56 2.86 3.70 -3.97
N PRO A 57 2.81 4.55 -5.02
CA PRO A 57 2.30 4.15 -6.32
C PRO A 57 3.06 2.95 -6.92
N PRO A 58 2.37 2.07 -7.68
CA PRO A 58 2.97 0.86 -8.24
C PRO A 58 4.12 1.14 -9.20
N ALA A 59 4.17 2.32 -9.83
CA ALA A 59 5.26 2.74 -10.70
C ALA A 59 6.63 2.83 -9.98
N TYR A 60 6.64 2.91 -8.65
CA TYR A 60 7.87 2.92 -7.86
C TYR A 60 8.27 1.54 -7.32
N ILE A 61 7.48 0.49 -7.58
CA ILE A 61 7.71 -0.87 -7.10
C ILE A 61 8.08 -1.74 -8.30
N THR A 62 9.21 -2.44 -8.20
CA THR A 62 9.68 -3.30 -9.27
C THR A 62 9.06 -4.69 -9.18
N LEU A 63 9.16 -5.35 -8.02
CA LEU A 63 8.62 -6.70 -7.78
C LEU A 63 8.14 -6.84 -6.33
N LEU A 64 7.15 -7.71 -6.14
CA LEU A 64 6.63 -8.12 -4.84
C LEU A 64 6.96 -9.59 -4.60
N PHE A 65 7.61 -9.88 -3.48
CA PHE A 65 7.87 -11.24 -3.02
C PHE A 65 6.75 -11.65 -2.09
N THR A 66 6.02 -12.69 -2.48
CA THR A 66 4.86 -13.21 -1.76
C THR A 66 4.91 -14.72 -1.61
N ASP A 67 4.04 -15.27 -0.78
CA ASP A 67 3.79 -16.71 -0.62
C ASP A 67 3.20 -17.36 -1.89
N LEU A 68 2.61 -16.57 -2.79
CA LEU A 68 2.17 -17.03 -4.12
C LEU A 68 3.29 -17.00 -5.18
N GLY A 69 4.48 -16.52 -4.80
CA GLY A 69 5.61 -16.31 -5.69
C GLY A 69 5.98 -14.84 -5.88
N ILE A 70 6.82 -14.57 -6.89
CA ILE A 70 7.28 -13.22 -7.22
C ILE A 70 6.29 -12.62 -8.22
N LEU A 71 5.68 -11.49 -7.86
CA LEU A 71 4.64 -10.83 -8.65
C LEU A 71 5.07 -9.44 -9.09
N THR A 72 4.64 -9.04 -10.29
CA THR A 72 4.65 -7.62 -10.68
C THR A 72 3.48 -6.89 -10.03
N PRO A 73 3.53 -5.56 -9.87
CA PRO A 73 2.39 -4.81 -9.33
C PRO A 73 1.07 -5.02 -10.10
N SER A 74 1.13 -5.26 -11.42
CA SER A 74 -0.07 -5.57 -12.22
C SER A 74 -0.64 -6.95 -11.91
N ALA A 75 0.20 -7.97 -11.70
CA ALA A 75 -0.23 -9.33 -11.38
C ALA A 75 -0.96 -9.42 -10.03
N VAL A 76 -0.68 -8.51 -9.09
CA VAL A 76 -1.43 -8.38 -7.83
C VAL A 76 -2.92 -8.11 -8.09
N SER A 77 -3.25 -7.33 -9.13
CA SER A 77 -4.64 -7.06 -9.51
C SER A 77 -5.34 -8.31 -10.03
N ASP A 78 -4.64 -9.14 -10.82
CA ASP A 78 -5.19 -10.38 -11.35
C ASP A 78 -5.45 -11.40 -10.23
N GLU A 79 -4.54 -11.53 -9.26
CA GLU A 79 -4.73 -12.37 -8.07
C GLU A 79 -5.89 -11.88 -7.20
N LEU A 80 -6.05 -10.57 -7.03
CA LEU A 80 -7.22 -10.00 -6.34
C LEU A 80 -8.53 -10.31 -7.08
N ILE A 81 -8.57 -10.20 -8.40
CA ILE A 81 -9.77 -10.54 -9.19
C ILE A 81 -10.13 -12.01 -8.98
N LYS A 82 -9.16 -12.92 -9.09
CA LYS A 82 -9.33 -14.36 -8.92
C LYS A 82 -9.80 -14.78 -7.52
N LEU A 83 -9.46 -14.03 -6.48
CA LEU A 83 -9.89 -14.32 -5.10
C LEU A 83 -11.35 -13.94 -4.84
N TYR A 84 -11.90 -12.98 -5.59
CA TYR A 84 -13.20 -12.38 -5.29
C TYR A 84 -14.29 -12.55 -6.36
N LEU A 85 -13.94 -13.10 -7.52
CA LEU A 85 -14.85 -13.43 -8.62
C LEU A 85 -14.65 -14.88 -9.04
#